data_AF-A0A1C5U4U6-F1
#
_entry.id   AF-A0A1C5U4U6-F1
#
_cell.length_a   1.000
_cell.length_b   1.000
_cell.length_c   1.000
_cell.angle_alpha   90.00
_cell.angle_beta   90.00
_cell.angle_gamma   90.00
#
_symmetry.space_group_name_H-M   'P 1'
#
loop_
_entity.id
_entity.type
_entity.pdbx_description
1 polymer ?
#
loop_
_entity_poly.entity_id
_entity_poly.type
_entity_poly.pdbx_seq_one_letter_code
_entity_poly.pdbx_strand_id
1 'polypeptide(L)'
;MEEIIVPLISPLSRKYYDYATEKHLRKHYRAEDVRICLEYICDHMIVIFVSEKDKRKWENYDLYQKIKSAKYFLDTEVVNKLSSARIVGNKGVHNGEEGKYTEADIETSLDAIRNFSLEIFYAYFKKYGFECVNKPWVPTIFSVLPPIYRIKILEKYYCNCEKSEFVIDKLSKVYLKGGYEDKARSFLKKCYQNKEIDSDYYVMLNEDVTLLKSCINVLPIAENLEVAKEHFNNCLSIIEENERDSFICLMSMILIGKNIEKEEKNGKYGK
;
A
#
# COMPACT_ATOMS: atom_id res chain seq x y z
N MET A 1 -10.33 -18.42 -2.94
CA MET A 1 -9.77 -17.11 -2.53
C MET A 1 -8.33 -17.38 -2.16
N GLU A 2 -7.40 -17.19 -3.10
CA GLU A 2 -5.97 -17.29 -2.83
C GLU A 2 -5.52 -16.12 -1.95
N GLU A 3 -4.64 -16.44 -1.02
CA GLU A 3 -4.13 -15.54 0.01
C GLU A 3 -3.09 -14.59 -0.61
N ILE A 4 -3.42 -13.30 -0.65
CA ILE A 4 -2.60 -12.30 -1.35
C ILE A 4 -1.42 -11.89 -0.44
N ILE A 5 -0.22 -12.37 -0.75
CA ILE A 5 1.05 -12.00 -0.10
C ILE A 5 1.49 -10.62 -0.62
N VAL A 6 1.58 -9.60 0.26
CA VAL A 6 1.91 -8.21 -0.14
C VAL A 6 3.16 -7.67 0.56
N PRO A 7 4.41 -7.95 0.15
CA PRO A 7 5.58 -7.25 0.70
C PRO A 7 5.85 -5.97 -0.06
N LEU A 8 5.74 -4.82 0.61
CA LEU A 8 5.94 -3.49 0.07
C LEU A 8 6.69 -2.66 1.12
N ILE A 9 7.98 -2.39 0.91
CA ILE A 9 8.89 -1.76 1.87
C ILE A 9 9.82 -0.82 1.08
N SER A 10 10.29 0.30 1.66
CA SER A 10 11.22 1.20 0.95
C SER A 10 12.50 0.45 0.56
N PRO A 11 13.31 0.92 -0.40
CA PRO A 11 14.51 0.18 -0.79
C PRO A 11 15.51 0.01 0.37
N LEU A 12 15.59 1.01 1.26
CA LEU A 12 16.46 0.97 2.44
C LEU A 12 15.88 0.05 3.51
N SER A 13 14.59 0.18 3.86
CA SER A 13 13.98 -0.73 4.82
C SER A 13 13.81 -2.16 4.28
N ARG A 14 13.75 -2.34 2.95
CA ARG A 14 13.66 -3.65 2.29
C ARG A 14 14.91 -4.46 2.52
N LYS A 15 16.09 -3.84 2.41
CA LYS A 15 17.35 -4.52 2.69
C LYS A 15 17.32 -5.15 4.09
N TYR A 16 16.92 -4.37 5.08
CA TYR A 16 16.80 -4.85 6.46
C TYR A 16 15.63 -5.83 6.63
N TYR A 17 14.51 -5.64 5.93
CA TYR A 17 13.44 -6.63 5.93
C TYR A 17 13.87 -7.97 5.35
N ASP A 18 14.59 -7.96 4.22
CA ASP A 18 15.12 -9.16 3.58
C ASP A 18 16.08 -9.87 4.56
N TYR A 19 16.99 -9.15 5.21
CA TYR A 19 17.83 -9.71 6.27
C TYR A 19 17.01 -10.28 7.43
N ALA A 20 15.98 -9.57 7.89
CA ALA A 20 15.06 -10.05 8.91
C ALA A 20 14.25 -11.28 8.48
N THR A 21 14.10 -11.56 7.18
CA THR A 21 13.47 -12.79 6.66
C THR A 21 14.44 -13.97 6.49
N GLU A 22 15.75 -13.73 6.48
CA GLU A 22 16.76 -14.75 6.23
C GLU A 22 16.97 -15.68 7.44
N LYS A 23 16.19 -16.77 7.51
CA LYS A 23 16.17 -17.73 8.64
C LYS A 23 17.50 -18.38 9.00
N HIS A 24 18.48 -18.35 8.09
CA HIS A 24 19.82 -18.88 8.33
C HIS A 24 20.71 -17.94 9.16
N LEU A 25 20.31 -16.67 9.32
CA LEU A 25 20.96 -15.70 10.20
C LEU A 25 20.59 -15.94 11.67
N ARG A 26 21.46 -15.53 12.60
CA ARG A 26 21.14 -15.58 14.03
C ARG A 26 19.89 -14.73 14.28
N LYS A 27 18.89 -15.34 14.93
CA LYS A 27 17.61 -14.74 15.33
C LYS A 27 17.72 -13.35 15.96
N HIS A 28 18.85 -13.06 16.62
CA HIS A 28 19.21 -11.76 17.15
C HIS A 28 19.32 -10.66 16.08
N TYR A 29 20.12 -10.87 15.06
CA TYR A 29 20.30 -9.89 13.98
C TYR A 29 19.00 -9.62 13.24
N ARG A 30 18.17 -10.64 13.06
CA ARG A 30 16.86 -10.48 12.41
C ARG A 30 15.90 -9.60 13.20
N ALA A 31 15.94 -9.65 14.54
CA ALA A 31 15.17 -8.75 15.38
C ALA A 31 15.74 -7.31 15.33
N GLU A 32 17.06 -7.15 15.36
CA GLU A 32 17.71 -5.86 15.13
C GLU A 32 17.30 -5.25 13.77
N ASP A 33 17.29 -6.05 12.71
CA ASP A 33 16.89 -5.63 11.37
C ASP A 33 15.42 -5.17 11.31
N VAL A 34 14.52 -5.80 12.08
CA VAL A 34 13.13 -5.32 12.27
C VAL A 34 13.13 -3.91 12.85
N ARG A 35 13.95 -3.64 13.87
CA ARG A 35 14.05 -2.30 14.46
C ARG A 35 14.53 -1.28 13.44
N ILE A 36 15.63 -1.59 12.74
CA ILE A 36 16.19 -0.69 11.72
C ILE A 36 15.15 -0.40 10.64
N CYS A 37 14.44 -1.43 10.18
CA CYS A 37 13.33 -1.28 9.24
C CYS A 37 12.26 -0.29 9.74
N LEU A 38 11.88 -0.34 11.01
CA LEU A 38 10.91 0.58 11.62
C LEU A 38 11.44 2.01 11.74
N GLU A 39 12.73 2.21 12.00
CA GLU A 39 13.37 3.53 12.01
C GLU A 39 13.27 4.19 10.63
N TYR A 40 13.64 3.47 9.57
CA TYR A 40 13.47 3.93 8.19
C TYR A 40 12.01 4.21 7.82
N ILE A 41 11.07 3.36 8.26
CA ILE A 41 9.64 3.60 8.04
C ILE A 41 9.21 4.92 8.67
N CYS A 42 9.64 5.18 9.90
CA CYS A 42 9.27 6.41 10.59
C CYS A 42 9.87 7.65 9.91
N ASP A 43 11.12 7.58 9.49
CA ASP A 43 11.90 8.74 9.06
C ASP A 43 11.70 9.11 7.60
N HIS A 44 11.20 8.19 6.78
CA HIS A 44 10.97 8.46 5.36
C HIS A 44 9.50 8.37 4.95
N MET A 45 8.68 7.62 5.68
CA MET A 45 7.30 7.34 5.25
C MET A 45 6.31 8.05 6.14
N ILE A 46 6.38 7.79 7.43
CA ILE A 46 5.44 8.37 8.37
C ILE A 46 5.59 9.90 8.44
N VAL A 47 6.82 10.39 8.30
CA VAL A 47 7.12 11.83 8.32
C VAL A 47 6.34 12.63 7.27
N ILE A 48 5.88 12.02 6.16
CA ILE A 48 5.09 12.71 5.13
C ILE A 48 3.76 13.24 5.67
N PHE A 49 3.24 12.65 6.75
CA PHE A 49 2.02 13.09 7.39
C PHE A 49 2.24 14.16 8.45
N VAL A 50 3.48 14.34 8.89
CA VAL A 50 3.87 15.33 9.89
C VAL A 50 3.85 16.71 9.26
N SER A 51 3.29 17.68 9.98
CA SER A 51 3.21 19.06 9.50
C SER A 51 4.59 19.70 9.42
N GLU A 52 4.80 20.65 8.51
CA GLU A 52 6.12 21.30 8.33
C GLU A 52 6.69 21.88 9.63
N LYS A 53 5.84 22.48 10.48
CA LYS A 53 6.24 23.02 11.79
C LYS A 53 6.73 21.94 12.77
N ASP A 54 6.26 20.70 12.61
CA ASP A 54 6.56 19.60 13.53
C ASP A 54 7.68 18.68 13.01
N LYS A 55 8.13 18.82 11.75
CA LYS A 55 9.19 17.97 11.17
C LYS A 55 10.52 18.05 11.93
N ARG A 56 10.95 19.27 12.34
CA ARG A 56 12.15 19.42 13.20
C ARG A 56 12.02 18.71 14.54
N LYS A 57 10.80 18.69 15.09
CA LYS A 57 10.54 17.98 16.36
C LYS A 57 10.57 16.47 16.12
N TRP A 58 10.04 16.00 14.99
CA TRP A 58 10.05 14.60 14.57
C TRP A 58 11.46 14.02 14.43
N GLU A 59 12.39 14.77 13.85
CA GLU A 59 13.80 14.36 13.70
C GLU A 59 14.44 14.00 15.06
N ASN A 60 14.03 14.70 16.12
CA ASN A 60 14.54 14.50 17.47
C ASN A 60 13.80 13.41 18.26
N TYR A 61 12.74 12.81 17.69
CA TYR A 61 12.01 11.74 18.36
C TYR A 61 12.75 10.42 18.28
N ASP A 62 12.72 9.65 19.38
CA ASP A 62 13.09 8.24 19.33
C ASP A 62 12.02 7.41 18.59
N LEU A 63 12.34 6.15 18.25
CA LEU A 63 11.42 5.27 17.53
C LEU A 63 10.09 5.06 18.25
N TYR A 64 10.08 5.02 19.59
CA TYR A 64 8.85 4.89 20.36
C TYR A 64 7.96 6.13 20.22
N GLN A 65 8.55 7.32 20.34
CA GLN A 65 7.88 8.59 20.18
C GLN A 65 7.33 8.75 18.75
N LYS A 66 8.12 8.41 17.72
CA LYS A 66 7.69 8.41 16.32
C LYS A 66 6.46 7.52 16.11
N ILE A 67 6.53 6.25 16.51
CA ILE A 67 5.40 5.31 16.37
C ILE A 67 4.19 5.77 17.20
N LYS A 68 4.39 6.27 18.42
CA LYS A 68 3.30 6.76 19.27
C LYS A 68 2.59 7.96 18.65
N SER A 69 3.35 8.92 18.13
CA SER A 69 2.81 10.08 17.41
C SER A 69 2.10 9.68 16.12
N ALA A 70 2.38 8.50 15.57
CA ALA A 70 1.72 8.03 14.37
C ALA A 70 0.21 7.80 14.50
N LYS A 71 -0.33 7.71 15.72
CA LYS A 71 -1.77 7.59 15.98
C LYS A 71 -2.57 8.81 15.50
N TYR A 72 -1.94 9.95 15.28
CA TYR A 72 -2.63 11.15 14.80
C TYR A 72 -2.99 11.08 13.31
N PHE A 73 -2.38 10.17 12.54
CA PHE A 73 -2.59 10.10 11.09
C PHE A 73 -2.72 8.67 10.55
N LEU A 74 -2.34 7.64 11.31
CA LEU A 74 -2.57 6.24 10.97
C LEU A 74 -3.67 5.61 11.85
N ASP A 75 -4.22 4.51 11.36
CA ASP A 75 -5.14 3.69 12.14
C ASP A 75 -4.47 3.14 13.42
N THR A 76 -5.23 3.12 14.52
CA THR A 76 -4.71 2.69 15.82
C THR A 76 -4.24 1.23 15.81
N GLU A 77 -4.92 0.35 15.06
CA GLU A 77 -4.51 -1.05 14.91
C GLU A 77 -3.14 -1.15 14.23
N VAL A 78 -2.92 -0.36 13.18
CA VAL A 78 -1.64 -0.29 12.45
C VAL A 78 -0.53 0.18 13.38
N VAL A 79 -0.77 1.26 14.14
CA VAL A 79 0.21 1.76 15.10
C VAL A 79 0.51 0.76 16.21
N ASN A 80 -0.51 0.04 16.70
CA ASN A 80 -0.31 -0.99 17.71
C ASN A 80 0.55 -2.14 17.16
N LYS A 81 0.32 -2.57 15.91
CA LYS A 81 1.15 -3.59 15.24
C LYS A 81 2.61 -3.13 15.08
N LEU A 82 2.84 -1.89 14.64
CA LEU A 82 4.19 -1.30 14.56
C LEU A 82 4.85 -1.18 15.94
N SER A 83 4.08 -0.82 16.98
CA SER A 83 4.58 -0.73 18.34
C SER A 83 4.97 -2.10 18.90
N SER A 84 4.22 -3.16 18.58
CA SER A 84 4.58 -4.53 18.93
C SER A 84 5.86 -4.97 18.22
N ALA A 85 5.97 -4.67 16.92
CA ALA A 85 7.18 -4.95 16.14
C ALA A 85 8.42 -4.24 16.72
N ARG A 86 8.27 -2.98 17.16
CA ARG A 86 9.32 -2.22 17.85
C ARG A 86 9.78 -2.91 19.13
N ILE A 87 8.87 -3.48 19.92
CA ILE A 87 9.22 -4.18 21.16
C ILE A 87 10.09 -5.40 20.85
N VAL A 88 9.76 -6.17 19.81
CA VAL A 88 10.57 -7.31 19.35
C VAL A 88 11.95 -6.83 18.90
N GLY A 89 11.99 -5.79 18.06
CA GLY A 89 13.26 -5.29 17.54
C GLY A 89 14.18 -4.68 18.61
N ASN A 90 13.62 -4.02 19.64
CA ASN A 90 14.40 -3.53 20.77
C ASN A 90 15.08 -4.67 21.55
N LYS A 91 14.39 -5.80 21.76
CA LYS A 91 14.99 -6.99 22.40
C LYS A 91 16.10 -7.61 21.55
N GLY A 92 16.10 -7.34 20.25
CA GLY A 92 17.18 -7.69 19.33
C GLY A 92 18.46 -6.88 19.51
N VAL A 93 18.44 -5.75 20.22
CA VAL A 93 19.61 -4.84 20.33
C VAL A 93 20.12 -4.71 21.76
N HIS A 94 19.31 -5.05 22.77
CA HIS A 94 19.69 -4.93 24.18
C HIS A 94 20.40 -6.19 24.70
N ASN A 95 21.66 -6.03 25.12
CA ASN A 95 22.48 -7.07 25.74
C ASN A 95 21.73 -7.72 26.93
N GLY A 96 21.66 -9.05 26.94
CA GLY A 96 20.97 -9.85 27.97
C GLY A 96 19.47 -10.04 27.71
N GLU A 97 18.93 -9.51 26.61
CA GLU A 97 17.56 -9.77 26.15
C GLU A 97 17.50 -10.74 24.96
N GLU A 98 18.66 -11.24 24.50
CA GLU A 98 18.75 -12.16 23.38
C GLU A 98 17.95 -13.44 23.70
N GLY A 99 16.90 -13.69 22.91
CA GLY A 99 16.02 -14.84 23.10
C GLY A 99 14.72 -14.58 23.86
N LYS A 100 14.45 -13.36 24.36
CA LYS A 100 13.15 -12.98 24.96
C LYS A 100 12.03 -12.73 23.93
N TYR A 101 12.12 -13.36 22.77
CA TYR A 101 11.18 -13.30 21.64
C TYR A 101 11.31 -14.61 20.86
N THR A 102 10.26 -15.00 20.16
CA THR A 102 10.14 -16.22 19.37
C THR A 102 10.39 -15.93 17.88
N GLU A 103 10.52 -16.98 17.08
CA GLU A 103 10.52 -16.82 15.62
C GLU A 103 9.18 -16.25 15.14
N ALA A 104 8.08 -16.70 15.72
CA ALA A 104 6.73 -16.20 15.41
C ALA A 104 6.58 -14.70 15.72
N ASP A 105 7.26 -14.18 16.74
CA ASP A 105 7.25 -12.75 17.04
C ASP A 105 7.95 -11.93 15.94
N ILE A 106 9.03 -12.45 15.36
CA ILE A 106 9.72 -11.82 14.22
C ILE A 106 8.81 -11.87 12.99
N GLU A 107 8.22 -13.02 12.68
CA GLU A 107 7.29 -13.16 11.53
C GLU A 107 6.08 -12.24 11.67
N THR A 108 5.50 -12.12 12.87
CA THR A 108 4.40 -11.17 13.15
C THR A 108 4.84 -9.72 12.96
N SER A 109 6.09 -9.40 13.32
CA SER A 109 6.66 -8.07 13.11
C SER A 109 6.87 -7.76 11.62
N LEU A 110 7.34 -8.75 10.87
CA LEU A 110 7.47 -8.66 9.41
C LEU A 110 6.10 -8.50 8.76
N ASP A 111 5.06 -9.17 9.25
CA ASP A 111 3.69 -8.99 8.80
C ASP A 111 3.12 -7.61 9.08
N ALA A 112 3.44 -7.03 10.24
CA ALA A 112 3.07 -5.66 10.56
C ALA A 112 3.68 -4.66 9.57
N ILE A 113 4.99 -4.78 9.33
CA ILE A 113 5.75 -3.96 8.37
C ILE A 113 5.19 -4.13 6.96
N ARG A 114 4.93 -5.38 6.58
CA ARG A 114 4.40 -5.78 5.29
C ARG A 114 3.05 -5.10 5.00
N ASN A 115 2.13 -5.19 5.94
CA ASN A 115 0.77 -4.64 5.78
C ASN A 115 0.72 -3.10 5.87
N PHE A 116 1.65 -2.49 6.63
CA PHE A 116 1.74 -1.03 6.79
C PHE A 116 1.83 -0.26 5.45
N SER A 117 2.39 -0.90 4.45
CA SER A 117 2.59 -0.35 3.12
C SER A 117 1.34 -0.07 2.28
N LEU A 118 0.24 -0.77 2.55
CA LEU A 118 -1.06 -0.44 1.98
C LEU A 118 -1.74 0.65 2.80
N GLU A 119 -1.49 0.61 4.10
CA GLU A 119 -2.04 1.56 5.07
C GLU A 119 -1.52 2.98 4.85
N ILE A 120 -0.29 3.13 4.34
CA ILE A 120 0.26 4.45 4.02
C ILE A 120 -0.55 5.17 2.91
N PHE A 121 -0.96 4.46 1.85
CA PHE A 121 -1.77 5.05 0.77
C PHE A 121 -3.19 5.33 1.23
N TYR A 122 -3.77 4.40 2.00
CA TYR A 122 -5.06 4.63 2.63
C TYR A 122 -5.02 5.87 3.54
N ALA A 123 -3.99 6.02 4.38
CA ALA A 123 -3.79 7.19 5.24
C ALA A 123 -3.60 8.48 4.43
N TYR A 124 -2.87 8.40 3.30
CA TYR A 124 -2.72 9.51 2.36
C TYR A 124 -4.08 9.97 1.82
N PHE A 125 -4.87 9.07 1.23
CA PHE A 125 -6.18 9.41 0.68
C PHE A 125 -7.17 9.84 1.76
N LYS A 126 -7.09 9.27 2.97
CA LYS A 126 -7.89 9.71 4.11
C LYS A 126 -7.59 11.16 4.49
N LYS A 127 -6.33 11.58 4.40
CA LYS A 127 -5.90 12.95 4.75
C LYS A 127 -6.22 13.96 3.65
N TYR A 128 -6.01 13.60 2.39
CA TYR A 128 -6.04 14.53 1.26
C TYR A 128 -7.24 14.37 0.31
N GLY A 129 -8.09 13.36 0.52
CA GLY A 129 -9.12 12.94 -0.42
C GLY A 129 -8.52 12.07 -1.54
N PHE A 130 -9.28 11.14 -2.11
CA PHE A 130 -8.78 10.34 -3.23
C PHE A 130 -8.70 11.13 -4.54
N GLU A 131 -9.69 11.98 -4.83
CA GLU A 131 -9.67 12.82 -6.04
C GLU A 131 -8.48 13.79 -6.06
N CYS A 132 -8.01 14.21 -4.88
CA CYS A 132 -6.87 15.13 -4.74
C CYS A 132 -7.01 16.32 -5.69
N VAL A 133 -8.11 17.11 -5.59
CA VAL A 133 -8.46 18.16 -6.55
C VAL A 133 -7.30 19.11 -6.89
N ASN A 134 -6.47 19.45 -5.89
CA ASN A 134 -5.31 20.33 -6.07
C ASN A 134 -4.06 19.62 -6.63
N LYS A 135 -4.09 18.29 -6.77
CA LYS A 135 -2.99 17.41 -7.19
C LYS A 135 -3.53 16.25 -8.05
N PRO A 136 -4.11 16.54 -9.23
CA PRO A 136 -4.76 15.54 -10.07
C PRO A 136 -3.79 14.45 -10.61
N TRP A 137 -2.48 14.68 -10.49
CA TRP A 137 -1.45 13.69 -10.80
C TRP A 137 -1.42 12.53 -9.79
N VAL A 138 -1.91 12.71 -8.56
CA VAL A 138 -1.87 11.67 -7.51
C VAL A 138 -2.66 10.40 -7.91
N PRO A 139 -3.95 10.47 -8.33
CA PRO A 139 -4.67 9.31 -8.86
C PRO A 139 -4.01 8.67 -10.08
N THR A 140 -3.33 9.47 -10.91
CA THR A 140 -2.60 8.99 -12.10
C THR A 140 -1.39 8.16 -11.69
N ILE A 141 -0.57 8.67 -10.77
CA ILE A 141 0.56 7.95 -10.18
C ILE A 141 0.08 6.70 -9.47
N PHE A 142 -0.99 6.78 -8.67
CA PHE A 142 -1.57 5.62 -8.01
C PHE A 142 -2.03 4.54 -9.02
N SER A 143 -2.50 4.95 -10.20
CA SER A 143 -2.99 4.05 -11.24
C SER A 143 -1.90 3.16 -11.87
N VAL A 144 -0.60 3.47 -11.67
CA VAL A 144 0.51 2.63 -12.16
C VAL A 144 0.65 1.33 -11.37
N LEU A 145 0.10 1.29 -10.15
CA LEU A 145 0.16 0.10 -9.31
C LEU A 145 -0.61 -1.07 -9.92
N PRO A 146 -0.19 -2.33 -9.68
CA PRO A 146 -0.96 -3.48 -10.11
C PRO A 146 -2.39 -3.43 -9.55
N PRO A 147 -3.42 -3.87 -10.32
CA PRO A 147 -4.82 -3.77 -9.94
C PRO A 147 -5.12 -4.30 -8.52
N ILE A 148 -4.44 -5.37 -8.10
CA ILE A 148 -4.67 -6.00 -6.80
C ILE A 148 -4.43 -5.06 -5.61
N TYR A 149 -3.38 -4.22 -5.67
CA TYR A 149 -3.09 -3.26 -4.59
C TYR A 149 -4.09 -2.12 -4.60
N ARG A 150 -4.43 -1.63 -5.80
CA ARG A 150 -5.42 -0.57 -5.97
C ARG A 150 -6.79 -0.97 -5.48
N ILE A 151 -7.22 -2.20 -5.77
CA ILE A 151 -8.47 -2.77 -5.25
C ILE A 151 -8.46 -2.75 -3.72
N LYS A 152 -7.43 -3.30 -3.07
CA LYS A 152 -7.34 -3.35 -1.60
C LYS A 152 -7.45 -1.95 -0.97
N ILE A 153 -6.72 -0.98 -1.52
CA ILE A 153 -6.68 0.39 -0.97
C ILE A 153 -8.00 1.11 -1.23
N LEU A 154 -8.55 1.03 -2.44
CA LEU A 154 -9.80 1.72 -2.80
C LEU A 154 -11.03 1.08 -2.15
N GLU A 155 -11.10 -0.23 -2.00
CA GLU A 155 -12.16 -0.89 -1.22
C GLU A 155 -12.17 -0.40 0.22
N LYS A 156 -10.98 -0.36 0.85
CA LYS A 156 -10.84 0.14 2.22
C LYS A 156 -11.24 1.62 2.31
N TYR A 157 -10.80 2.44 1.36
CA TYR A 157 -11.12 3.86 1.32
C TYR A 157 -12.63 4.11 1.13
N TYR A 158 -13.25 3.47 0.14
CA TYR A 158 -14.69 3.56 -0.13
C TYR A 158 -15.55 3.14 1.08
N CYS A 159 -15.14 2.07 1.78
CA CYS A 159 -15.88 1.60 2.96
C CYS A 159 -15.80 2.53 4.17
N ASN A 160 -14.70 3.28 4.34
CA ASN A 160 -14.38 3.98 5.58
C ASN A 160 -14.26 5.51 5.47
N CYS A 161 -14.23 6.06 4.26
CA CYS A 161 -13.96 7.47 4.04
C CYS A 161 -15.04 8.11 3.15
N GLU A 162 -14.89 8.02 1.84
CA GLU A 162 -15.69 8.75 0.88
C GLU A 162 -16.26 7.82 -0.19
N LYS A 163 -17.53 8.02 -0.52
CA LYS A 163 -18.27 7.27 -1.54
C LYS A 163 -18.67 8.16 -2.69
N SER A 164 -17.76 9.01 -3.16
CA SER A 164 -18.04 9.87 -4.31
C SER A 164 -18.09 9.07 -5.60
N GLU A 165 -18.79 9.64 -6.58
CA GLU A 165 -18.84 9.16 -7.96
C GLU A 165 -17.44 8.88 -8.53
N PHE A 166 -16.45 9.75 -8.23
CA PHE A 166 -15.06 9.55 -8.63
C PHE A 166 -14.45 8.26 -8.06
N VAL A 167 -14.66 7.98 -6.77
CA VAL A 167 -14.17 6.75 -6.12
C VAL A 167 -14.86 5.53 -6.72
N ILE A 168 -16.18 5.60 -6.92
CA ILE A 168 -17.00 4.52 -7.48
C ILE A 168 -16.55 4.20 -8.92
N ASP A 169 -16.36 5.22 -9.75
CA ASP A 169 -15.84 5.07 -11.11
C ASP A 169 -14.48 4.35 -11.11
N LYS A 170 -13.50 4.89 -10.37
CA LYS A 170 -12.15 4.30 -10.33
C LYS A 170 -12.14 2.89 -9.77
N LEU A 171 -12.95 2.60 -8.74
CA LEU A 171 -13.04 1.28 -8.13
C LEU A 171 -13.65 0.25 -9.10
N SER A 172 -14.72 0.62 -9.81
CA SER A 172 -15.33 -0.24 -10.84
C SER A 172 -14.36 -0.57 -11.98
N LYS A 173 -13.63 0.44 -12.48
CA LYS A 173 -12.64 0.29 -13.54
C LYS A 173 -11.45 -0.56 -13.09
N VAL A 174 -11.01 -0.46 -11.84
CA VAL A 174 -9.89 -1.28 -11.36
C VAL A 174 -10.27 -2.73 -11.11
N TYR A 175 -11.50 -3.03 -10.69
CA TYR A 175 -11.99 -4.42 -10.65
C TYR A 175 -11.90 -5.07 -12.03
N LEU A 176 -12.38 -4.38 -13.07
CA LEU A 176 -12.30 -4.88 -14.44
C LEU A 176 -10.84 -5.10 -14.87
N LYS A 177 -9.95 -4.13 -14.61
CA LYS A 177 -8.51 -4.25 -14.90
C LYS A 177 -7.83 -5.39 -14.14
N GLY A 178 -8.37 -5.80 -13.00
CA GLY A 178 -7.94 -6.98 -12.24
C GLY A 178 -8.56 -8.29 -12.70
N GLY A 179 -9.38 -8.30 -13.75
CA GLY A 179 -10.09 -9.48 -14.24
C GLY A 179 -11.39 -9.81 -13.49
N TYR A 180 -11.88 -8.92 -12.61
CA TYR A 180 -13.06 -9.14 -11.78
C TYR A 180 -14.31 -8.44 -12.34
N GLU A 181 -14.71 -8.76 -13.57
CA GLU A 181 -15.85 -8.11 -14.23
C GLU A 181 -17.16 -8.26 -13.43
N ASP A 182 -17.49 -9.47 -12.99
CA ASP A 182 -18.73 -9.73 -12.24
C ASP A 182 -18.75 -8.91 -10.93
N LYS A 183 -17.57 -8.72 -10.31
CA LYS A 183 -17.41 -7.89 -9.13
C LYS A 183 -17.62 -6.42 -9.45
N ALA A 184 -17.09 -5.92 -10.58
CA ALA A 184 -17.30 -4.55 -11.03
C ALA A 184 -18.79 -4.25 -11.23
N ARG A 185 -19.51 -5.12 -11.94
CA ARG A 185 -20.96 -4.94 -12.22
C ARG A 185 -21.80 -5.05 -10.95
N SER A 186 -21.49 -6.02 -10.10
CA SER A 186 -22.18 -6.20 -8.81
C SER A 186 -21.94 -5.02 -7.87
N PHE A 187 -20.73 -4.46 -7.87
CA PHE A 187 -20.39 -3.25 -7.11
C PHE A 187 -21.21 -2.04 -7.58
N LEU A 188 -21.26 -1.75 -8.89
CA LEU A 188 -22.06 -0.65 -9.44
C LEU A 188 -23.55 -0.81 -9.10
N LYS A 189 -24.08 -2.04 -9.23
CA LYS A 189 -25.47 -2.33 -8.88
C LYS A 189 -25.75 -2.04 -7.41
N LYS A 190 -24.82 -2.41 -6.52
CA LYS A 190 -24.93 -2.12 -5.09
C LYS A 190 -24.89 -0.62 -4.80
N CYS A 191 -24.00 0.14 -5.44
CA CYS A 191 -23.95 1.60 -5.30
C CYS A 191 -25.27 2.26 -5.71
N TYR A 192 -25.85 1.83 -6.83
CA TYR A 192 -27.17 2.30 -7.28
C TYR A 192 -28.28 1.94 -6.28
N GLN A 193 -28.33 0.69 -5.82
CA GLN A 193 -29.32 0.24 -4.83
C GLN A 193 -29.21 1.00 -3.50
N ASN A 194 -28.00 1.38 -3.11
CA ASN A 194 -27.71 2.19 -1.93
C ASN A 194 -27.96 3.69 -2.14
N LYS A 195 -28.36 4.12 -3.35
CA LYS A 195 -28.53 5.54 -3.74
C LYS A 195 -27.25 6.37 -3.61
N GLU A 196 -26.09 5.74 -3.78
CA GLU A 196 -24.79 6.43 -3.81
C GLU A 196 -24.52 7.05 -5.20
N ILE A 197 -25.20 6.55 -6.22
CA ILE A 197 -25.24 7.06 -7.60
C ILE A 197 -26.68 6.99 -8.09
N ASP A 198 -27.05 7.86 -9.04
CA ASP A 198 -28.37 7.82 -9.68
C ASP A 198 -28.44 6.79 -10.82
N SER A 199 -29.61 6.70 -11.46
CA SER A 199 -29.85 5.76 -12.56
C SER A 199 -29.01 6.07 -13.80
N ASP A 200 -28.83 7.35 -14.10
CA ASP A 200 -28.21 7.79 -15.34
C ASP A 200 -26.71 7.55 -15.25
N TYR A 201 -26.10 7.89 -14.10
CA TYR A 201 -24.72 7.59 -13.79
C TYR A 201 -24.46 6.08 -13.69
N TYR A 202 -25.38 5.30 -13.12
CA TYR A 202 -25.27 3.84 -13.09
C TYR A 202 -25.24 3.22 -14.50
N VAL A 203 -26.10 3.68 -15.41
CA VAL A 203 -26.11 3.22 -16.81
C VAL A 203 -24.80 3.61 -17.49
N MET A 204 -24.39 4.87 -17.37
CA MET A 204 -23.14 5.38 -17.92
C MET A 204 -21.92 4.56 -17.45
N LEU A 205 -21.79 4.27 -16.16
CA LEU A 205 -20.66 3.47 -15.63
C LEU A 205 -20.67 2.02 -16.15
N ASN A 206 -21.84 1.42 -16.39
CA ASN A 206 -21.92 0.07 -16.97
C ASN A 206 -21.51 0.05 -18.45
N GLU A 207 -21.85 1.10 -19.19
CA GLU A 207 -21.39 1.30 -20.57
C GLU A 207 -19.87 1.48 -20.60
N ASP A 208 -19.32 2.33 -19.72
CA ASP A 208 -17.88 2.53 -19.52
C ASP A 208 -17.15 1.21 -19.24
N VAL A 209 -17.67 0.36 -18.34
CA VAL A 209 -17.11 -0.96 -18.06
C VAL A 209 -17.12 -1.84 -19.31
N THR A 210 -18.19 -1.78 -20.10
CA THR A 210 -18.33 -2.58 -21.33
C THR A 210 -17.36 -2.12 -22.42
N LEU A 211 -17.23 -0.81 -22.61
CA LEU A 211 -16.27 -0.19 -23.52
C LEU A 211 -14.83 -0.52 -23.09
N LEU A 212 -14.51 -0.34 -21.80
CA LEU A 212 -13.18 -0.61 -21.26
C LEU A 212 -12.77 -2.08 -21.44
N LYS A 213 -13.73 -3.01 -21.31
CA LYS A 213 -13.50 -4.43 -21.54
C LYS A 213 -13.05 -4.71 -22.98
N SER A 214 -13.63 -4.01 -23.95
CA SER A 214 -13.31 -4.22 -25.37
C SER A 214 -11.87 -3.86 -25.73
N CYS A 215 -11.26 -2.92 -25.00
CA CYS A 215 -9.89 -2.46 -25.23
C CYS A 215 -8.90 -2.88 -24.14
N ILE A 216 -9.29 -3.75 -23.19
CA ILE A 216 -8.48 -4.04 -22.00
C ILE A 216 -7.09 -4.61 -22.32
N ASN A 217 -6.99 -5.39 -23.40
CA ASN A 217 -5.76 -6.06 -23.85
C ASN A 217 -4.71 -5.11 -24.42
N VAL A 218 -5.08 -3.86 -24.75
CA VAL A 218 -4.15 -2.85 -25.29
C VAL A 218 -3.78 -1.77 -24.26
N LEU A 219 -4.35 -1.84 -23.05
CA LEU A 219 -4.05 -0.88 -21.99
C LEU A 219 -2.74 -1.23 -21.28
N PRO A 220 -1.95 -0.22 -20.85
CA PRO A 220 -0.72 -0.42 -20.09
C PRO A 220 -1.03 -0.76 -18.62
N ILE A 221 -1.62 -1.95 -18.40
CA ILE A 221 -1.94 -2.45 -17.05
C ILE A 221 -0.70 -3.14 -16.50
N ALA A 222 -0.17 -2.65 -15.38
CA ALA A 222 0.92 -3.33 -14.70
C ALA A 222 0.44 -4.67 -14.11
N GLU A 223 0.94 -5.77 -14.65
CA GLU A 223 0.65 -7.12 -14.13
C GLU A 223 1.47 -7.45 -12.88
N ASN A 224 2.60 -6.78 -12.69
CA ASN A 224 3.56 -7.04 -11.63
C ASN A 224 4.30 -5.76 -11.19
N LEU A 225 5.18 -5.86 -10.20
CA LEU A 225 5.82 -4.70 -9.59
C LEU A 225 6.95 -4.09 -10.45
N GLU A 226 7.64 -4.86 -11.28
CA GLU A 226 8.68 -4.30 -12.17
C GLU A 226 8.05 -3.49 -13.31
N VAL A 227 6.97 -3.99 -13.92
CA VAL A 227 6.22 -3.22 -14.92
C VAL A 227 5.63 -1.96 -14.27
N ALA A 228 5.09 -2.07 -13.07
CA ALA A 228 4.61 -0.91 -12.32
C ALA A 228 5.72 0.11 -12.02
N LYS A 229 6.94 -0.36 -11.75
CA LYS A 229 8.12 0.49 -11.54
C LYS A 229 8.54 1.20 -12.81
N GLU A 230 8.52 0.52 -13.95
CA GLU A 230 8.76 1.13 -15.25
C GLU A 230 7.73 2.22 -15.55
N HIS A 231 6.43 1.91 -15.39
CA HIS A 231 5.35 2.88 -15.55
C HIS A 231 5.52 4.08 -14.62
N PHE A 232 5.90 3.86 -13.35
CA PHE A 232 6.13 4.93 -12.40
C PHE A 232 7.29 5.84 -12.81
N ASN A 233 8.41 5.26 -13.26
CA ASN A 233 9.55 6.04 -13.76
C ASN A 233 9.16 6.95 -14.93
N ASN A 234 8.28 6.47 -15.82
CA ASN A 234 7.76 7.24 -16.95
C ASN A 234 6.82 8.37 -16.52
N CYS A 235 6.30 8.35 -15.29
CA CYS A 235 5.39 9.37 -14.77
C CYS A 235 6.06 10.38 -13.82
N LEU A 236 7.37 10.27 -13.54
CA LEU A 236 8.07 11.13 -12.57
C LEU A 236 8.00 12.61 -12.91
N SER A 237 7.98 12.96 -14.19
CA SER A 237 7.88 14.34 -14.68
C SER A 237 6.51 14.97 -14.42
N ILE A 238 5.48 14.17 -14.16
CA ILE A 238 4.12 14.63 -13.88
C ILE A 238 4.01 15.08 -12.40
N ILE A 239 4.92 14.62 -11.55
CA ILE A 239 4.93 14.96 -10.12
C ILE A 239 5.58 16.33 -9.93
N GLU A 240 4.88 17.18 -9.18
CA GLU A 240 5.37 18.49 -8.75
C GLU A 240 6.73 18.39 -8.06
N GLU A 241 7.66 19.26 -8.42
CA GLU A 241 9.07 19.14 -8.02
C GLU A 241 9.27 19.18 -6.49
N ASN A 242 8.52 20.02 -5.79
CA ASN A 242 8.54 20.14 -4.33
C ASN A 242 7.92 18.93 -3.60
N GLU A 243 7.17 18.07 -4.29
CA GLU A 243 6.53 16.88 -3.72
C GLU A 243 7.11 15.56 -4.23
N ARG A 244 7.93 15.63 -5.28
CA ARG A 244 8.47 14.48 -6.00
C ARG A 244 9.18 13.50 -5.08
N ASP A 245 10.06 13.97 -4.21
CA ASP A 245 10.82 13.08 -3.33
C ASP A 245 9.93 12.32 -2.34
N SER A 246 8.94 13.00 -1.77
CA SER A 246 7.99 12.39 -0.83
C SER A 246 7.14 11.31 -1.52
N PHE A 247 6.72 11.57 -2.75
CA PHE A 247 5.92 10.62 -3.53
C PHE A 247 6.73 9.50 -4.15
N ILE A 248 7.97 9.74 -4.57
CA ILE A 248 8.92 8.69 -4.93
C ILE A 248 9.10 7.76 -3.74
N CYS A 249 9.28 8.30 -2.53
CA CYS A 249 9.39 7.48 -1.34
C CYS A 249 8.13 6.64 -1.11
N LEU A 250 6.94 7.26 -1.15
CA LEU A 250 5.65 6.60 -0.99
C LEU A 250 5.43 5.47 -2.01
N MET A 251 5.65 5.74 -3.30
CA MET A 251 5.48 4.76 -4.38
C MET A 251 6.53 3.65 -4.32
N SER A 252 7.78 4.00 -3.98
CA SER A 252 8.86 3.03 -3.83
C SER A 252 8.57 1.98 -2.77
N MET A 253 7.76 2.30 -1.75
CA MET A 253 7.29 1.31 -0.80
C MET A 253 6.60 0.15 -1.50
N ILE A 254 5.71 0.44 -2.45
CA ILE A 254 4.97 -0.59 -3.15
C ILE A 254 5.84 -1.24 -4.22
N LEU A 255 6.50 -0.42 -5.02
CA LEU A 255 7.18 -0.86 -6.25
C LEU A 255 8.46 -1.66 -6.00
N ILE A 256 9.03 -1.55 -4.81
CA ILE A 256 10.24 -2.28 -4.43
C ILE A 256 9.84 -3.50 -3.60
N GLY A 257 8.61 -4.02 -3.72
CA GLY A 257 8.31 -5.37 -3.25
C GLY A 257 9.04 -6.47 -4.05
N LYS A 258 8.91 -7.72 -3.60
CA LYS A 258 9.13 -8.88 -4.49
C LYS A 258 7.87 -9.11 -5.31
N ASN A 259 8.07 -9.47 -6.58
CA ASN A 259 6.99 -9.93 -7.43
C ASN A 259 6.23 -11.11 -6.83
N ILE A 260 4.92 -11.11 -7.04
CA ILE A 260 4.12 -12.32 -6.97
C ILE A 260 4.59 -13.19 -8.14
N GLU A 261 5.15 -14.37 -7.87
CA GLU A 261 5.35 -15.37 -8.92
C GLU A 261 3.97 -15.63 -9.55
N LYS A 262 3.87 -15.47 -10.88
CA LYS A 262 2.69 -15.92 -11.62
C LYS A 262 2.56 -17.42 -11.32
N GLU A 263 1.51 -17.83 -10.61
CA GLU A 263 1.09 -19.22 -10.67
C GLU A 263 0.95 -19.57 -12.14
N GLU A 264 1.63 -20.65 -12.51
CA GLU A 264 1.65 -21.17 -13.86
C GLU A 264 0.21 -21.23 -14.38
N LYS A 265 -0.08 -20.46 -15.43
CA LYS A 265 -1.16 -20.81 -16.36
C LYS A 265 -0.77 -22.10 -17.08
N ASN A 266 -0.71 -23.21 -16.36
CA ASN A 266 -0.77 -24.53 -16.95
C ASN A 266 -2.23 -24.77 -17.32
N GLY A 267 -2.54 -24.36 -18.55
CA GLY A 267 -3.78 -24.70 -19.20
C GLY A 267 -3.99 -26.21 -19.18
N LYS A 268 -5.11 -26.63 -18.62
CA LYS A 268 -5.81 -27.88 -18.97
C LYS A 268 -7.30 -27.70 -18.67
N TYR A 269 -7.95 -26.91 -19.51
CA TYR A 269 -9.35 -27.18 -19.88
C TYR A 269 -9.33 -27.68 -21.32
N GLY A 270 -8.93 -28.94 -21.45
CA GLY A 270 -9.21 -29.77 -22.61
C GLY A 270 -10.18 -30.86 -22.14
N LYS A 271 -11.44 -30.70 -22.54
CA LYS A 271 -12.62 -31.55 -22.34
C LYS A 271 -13.34 -31.43 -20.99
#